data_AF-A0A392UD23-F1
#
_entry.id   AF-A0A392UD23-F1
#
_cell.length_a   1.000
_cell.length_b   1.000
_cell.length_c   1.000
_cell.angle_alpha   90.00
_cell.angle_beta   90.00
_cell.angle_gamma   90.00
#
_symmetry.space_group_name_H-M   'P 1'
#
loop_
_entity.id
_entity.type
_entity.pdbx_description
1 polymer ?
#
loop_
_entity_poly.entity_id
_entity_poly.type
_entity_poly.pdbx_seq_one_letter_code
_entity_poly.pdbx_strand_id
1 'polypeptide(L)' 'MTKPPTRIPESILDRKMVKRGRAAATKVMVQWKDTPPEMATWEYYHDLLQRFLLFTLEVKGVLEEE' A
#
# COMPACT_ATOMS: atom_id res chain seq x y z
N MET A 1 -8.58 -16.32 14.64
CA MET A 1 -9.45 -15.95 13.50
C MET A 1 -9.02 -14.57 13.02
N THR A 2 -8.20 -14.49 11.98
CA THR A 2 -7.85 -13.21 11.35
C THR A 2 -9.08 -12.74 10.59
N LYS A 3 -9.63 -11.58 10.98
CA LYS A 3 -10.73 -10.94 10.24
C LYS A 3 -10.24 -10.74 8.79
N PRO A 4 -11.00 -11.15 7.76
CA PRO A 4 -10.56 -10.90 6.39
C PRO A 4 -10.38 -9.39 6.20
N PRO A 5 -9.36 -8.95 5.45
CA PRO A 5 -9.17 -7.55 5.16
C PRO A 5 -10.45 -7.01 4.50
N THR A 6 -10.99 -5.94 5.07
CA THR A 6 -12.28 -5.36 4.65
C THR A 6 -12.21 -4.62 3.32
N ARG A 7 -11.01 -4.45 2.75
CA ARG A 7 -10.75 -3.79 1.46
C ARG A 7 -9.58 -4.49 0.77
N ILE A 8 -9.65 -4.63 -0.55
CA ILE A 8 -8.61 -5.23 -1.38
C ILE A 8 -7.87 -4.09 -2.08
N PRO A 9 -6.55 -3.96 -1.93
CA PRO A 9 -5.77 -2.96 -2.65
C PRO A 9 -5.77 -3.27 -4.16
N GLU A 10 -5.94 -2.25 -4.98
CA GLU A 10 -5.99 -2.38 -6.45
C GLU A 10 -4.77 -1.75 -7.12
N SER A 11 -4.37 -0.54 -6.69
CA SER A 11 -3.20 0.14 -7.25
C SER A 11 -2.54 1.07 -6.23
N ILE A 12 -1.28 1.41 -6.48
CA ILE A 12 -0.59 2.50 -5.76
C ILE A 12 -0.54 3.70 -6.70
N LEU A 13 -1.17 4.79 -6.29
CA LEU A 13 -1.25 6.03 -7.06
C LEU A 13 -0.07 6.96 -6.79
N ASP A 14 0.47 6.93 -5.57
CA ASP A 14 1.55 7.82 -5.14
C ASP A 14 2.32 7.24 -3.94
N ARG A 15 3.51 7.78 -3.68
CA ARG A 15 4.40 7.41 -2.57
C ARG A 15 5.04 8.64 -1.94
N LYS A 16 5.21 8.61 -0.62
CA LYS A 16 5.98 9.64 0.10
C LYS A 16 6.73 9.09 1.30
N MET A 17 7.85 9.73 1.59
CA MET A 17 8.59 9.49 2.83
C MET A 17 7.96 10.31 3.96
N VAL A 18 7.74 9.65 5.09
CA VAL A 18 7.23 10.26 6.32
C VAL A 18 8.09 9.85 7.50
N LYS A 19 7.95 10.56 8.61
CA LYS A 19 8.53 10.15 9.89
C LYS A 19 7.51 9.32 10.69
N ARG A 20 7.87 8.11 11.11
CA ARG A 20 7.08 7.27 12.04
C ARG A 20 7.88 7.11 13.32
N GLY A 21 7.55 7.93 14.32
CA GLY A 21 8.33 8.02 15.56
C GLY A 21 9.72 8.60 15.30
N ARG A 22 10.78 7.80 15.52
CA ARG A 22 12.18 8.21 15.28
C ARG A 22 12.76 7.69 13.95
N ALA A 23 11.98 6.93 13.18
CA ALA A 23 12.44 6.34 11.92
C ALA A 23 11.76 6.99 10.70
N ALA A 24 12.46 6.97 9.56
CA ALA A 24 11.87 7.24 8.27
C ALA A 24 11.03 6.03 7.82
N ALA A 25 9.87 6.27 7.22
CA ALA A 25 8.96 5.24 6.75
C ALA A 25 8.29 5.69 5.44
N THR A 26 7.95 4.75 4.58
CA THR A 26 7.22 5.03 3.35
C THR A 26 5.72 4.87 3.58
N LYS A 27 4.95 5.89 3.16
CA LYS A 27 3.51 5.75 2.93
C LYS A 27 3.23 5.71 1.44
N VAL A 28 2.23 4.93 1.08
CA VAL A 28 1.72 4.81 -0.29
C VAL A 28 0.24 5.18 -0.33
N MET A 29 -0.19 5.83 -1.40
CA MET A 29 -1.58 6.16 -1.65
C MET A 29 -2.21 4.99 -2.39
N VAL A 30 -3.05 4.22 -1.71
CA VAL A 30 -3.64 3.00 -2.24
C VAL A 30 -5.05 3.28 -2.72
N GLN A 31 -5.30 3.00 -4.00
CA GLN A 31 -6.64 2.82 -4.53
C GLN A 31 -7.17 1.46 -4.10
N TRP A 32 -8.40 1.43 -3.62
CA TRP A 32 -9.06 0.19 -3.23
C TRP A 32 -9.99 -0.30 -4.34
N LYS A 33 -10.10 -1.61 -4.47
CA LYS A 33 -11.04 -2.24 -5.40
C LYS A 33 -12.45 -1.70 -5.20
N ASP A 34 -13.15 -1.48 -6.31
CA ASP A 34 -14.52 -0.95 -6.36
C ASP A 34 -14.65 0.47 -5.76
N THR A 35 -13.55 1.21 -5.63
CA THR A 35 -13.54 2.62 -5.20
C THR A 35 -12.83 3.50 -6.23
N PRO A 36 -13.31 4.73 -6.44
CA PRO A 36 -12.67 5.65 -7.35
C PRO A 36 -11.34 6.18 -6.74
N PRO A 37 -10.37 6.64 -7.56
CA PRO A 37 -9.07 7.11 -7.09
C PRO A 37 -9.12 8.20 -6.01
N GLU A 38 -10.16 9.02 -6.00
CA GLU A 38 -10.40 10.08 -5.02
C GLU A 38 -10.65 9.54 -3.59
N MET A 39 -11.05 8.26 -3.48
CA MET A 39 -11.22 7.56 -2.21
C MET A 39 -9.97 6.79 -1.77
N ALA A 40 -8.85 6.93 -2.49
CA ALA A 40 -7.60 6.31 -2.11
C ALA A 40 -7.11 6.80 -0.74
N THR A 41 -6.47 5.92 0.03
CA THR A 41 -5.99 6.24 1.38
C THR A 41 -4.48 6.08 1.50
N TRP A 42 -3.88 6.89 2.37
CA TRP A 42 -2.44 6.82 2.67
C TRP A 42 -2.14 5.78 3.74
N GLU A 43 -1.61 4.64 3.30
CA GLU A 43 -1.26 3.51 4.15
C GLU A 43 0.26 3.39 4.34
N TYR A 44 0.69 2.79 5.44
CA TYR A 44 2.11 2.45 5.62
C TYR A 44 2.47 1.26 4.73
N TYR A 45 3.50 1.41 3.90
CA TYR A 45 3.89 0.38 2.94
C TYR A 45 4.29 -0.94 3.63
N HIS A 46 4.99 -0.85 4.76
CA HIS A 46 5.35 -2.01 5.57
C HIS A 46 4.11 -2.76 6.10
N ASP A 47 3.09 -2.03 6.55
CA ASP A 47 1.88 -2.64 7.11
C ASP A 47 1.03 -3.29 5.98
N LEU A 48 1.07 -2.72 4.77
CA LEU A 48 0.48 -3.33 3.57
C LEU A 48 1.19 -4.61 3.16
N LEU A 49 2.52 -4.64 3.15
CA LEU A 49 3.34 -5.83 2.85
C LEU A 49 2.95 -7.02 3.74
N GLN A 50 2.71 -6.77 5.02
CA GLN A 50 2.32 -7.80 5.98
C GLN A 50 0.87 -8.29 5.79
N ARG A 51 -0.01 -7.42 5.29
CA ARG A 51 -1.44 -7.73 5.13
C ARG A 51 -1.79 -8.30 3.75
N PHE A 52 -1.09 -7.88 2.70
CA PHE A 52 -1.41 -8.17 1.31
C PHE A 52 -0.17 -8.62 0.54
N LEU A 53 0.41 -9.75 0.95
CA LEU A 53 1.66 -10.26 0.38
C LEU A 53 1.61 -10.40 -1.14
N LEU A 54 0.47 -10.87 -1.70
CA LEU A 54 0.30 -11.05 -3.15
C LEU A 54 0.31 -9.71 -3.92
N PHE A 55 -0.44 -8.71 -3.46
CA PHE A 55 -0.47 -7.37 -4.07
C PHE A 55 0.93 -6.75 -4.17
N THR A 56 1.74 -6.95 -3.14
CA THR A 56 3.09 -6.36 -3.10
C THR A 56 4.12 -7.07 -3.96
N LEU A 57 3.89 -8.31 -4.38
CA LEU A 57 4.76 -8.99 -5.35
C LEU A 57 4.61 -8.36 -6.73
N GLU A 58 3.38 -8.01 -7.11
CA GLU A 58 3.07 -7.33 -8.38
C GLU A 58 3.65 -5.91 -8.43
N VAL A 59 3.56 -5.16 -7.32
CA VAL A 59 4.13 -3.80 -7.24
C VAL A 59 5.66 -3.84 -7.25
N LYS A 60 6.31 -4.80 -6.60
CA LYS A 60 7.78 -4.88 -6.56
C LYS A 60 8.40 -5.13 -7.93
N GLY A 61 7.75 -5.92 -8.79
CA GLY A 61 8.21 -6.13 -10.17
C GLY A 61 8.26 -4.84 -10.99
N VAL A 62 7.42 -3.85 -10.67
CA VAL A 62 7.41 -2.52 -11.31
C VAL A 62 8.51 -1.59 -10.77
N LEU A 63 9.11 -1.90 -9.62
CA LEU A 63 10.13 -1.06 -8.99
C LEU A 63 11.57 -1.49 -9.27
N GLU A 64 11.79 -2.68 -9.83
CA GLU A 64 13.12 -3.18 -10.22
C GLU A 64 13.46 -2.91 -11.69
N GLU A 65 12.55 -2.31 -12.47
CA GLU A 65 12.82 -1.83 -13.83
C GLU A 65 13.10 -0.31 -13.84
N GLU A 66 14.14 0.15 -13.14
CA GLU A 66 14.76 1.49 -13.31
C GLU A 66 16.27 1.42 -13.04
#